data_AF-A0A7W4VM33-F1
#
_entry.id   AF-A0A7W4VM33-F1
#
_cell.length_a   1.000
_cell.length_b   1.000
_cell.length_c   1.000
_cell.angle_alpha   90.00
_cell.angle_beta   90.00
_cell.angle_gamma   90.00
#
_symmetry.space_group_name_H-M   'P 1'
#
loop_
_entity.id
_entity.type
_entity.pdbx_description
1 polymer ?
#
loop_
_entity_poly.entity_id
_entity_poly.type
_entity_poly.pdbx_seq_one_letter_code
_entity_poly.pdbx_strand_id
1 'polypeptide(L)'
;MTYRPTLLILIPVILSGLAACSDTQDQSARLAIAGGEPEQGRALIQAYGCGTCHTIQDVRGARGKVGPHLENYGQQHLLAGFLPNTPQNLIAWLIDPVALKPTTGMPAQGVTEAEARHMAAYLYSLGRDGMQVYPPDPPLSLRDEGEVAVDIPNPPVVPSETDIRTRRIVPSPDGRTPRI
;
A
#
# COMPACT_ATOMS: atom_id res chain seq x y z
N MET A 1 76.08 -2.58 52.13
CA MET A 1 74.66 -2.22 52.24
C MET A 1 74.26 -1.52 50.96
N THR A 2 73.56 -2.20 50.04
CA THR A 2 72.63 -1.64 49.03
C THR A 2 72.14 -2.78 48.13
N TYR A 3 70.91 -3.23 48.39
CA TYR A 3 70.11 -4.16 47.59
C TYR A 3 69.47 -3.36 46.43
N ARG A 4 69.55 -3.82 45.18
CA ARG A 4 68.71 -3.30 44.09
C ARG A 4 67.55 -4.28 43.88
N PRO A 5 66.29 -3.87 44.13
CA PRO A 5 65.15 -4.78 44.05
C PRO A 5 64.68 -4.96 42.61
N THR A 6 64.39 -6.21 42.28
CA THR A 6 63.77 -6.71 41.07
C THR A 6 62.40 -6.04 40.85
N LEU A 7 62.24 -5.35 39.72
CA LEU A 7 61.00 -4.69 39.33
C LEU A 7 59.98 -5.74 38.86
N LEU A 8 58.97 -6.03 39.69
CA LEU A 8 57.82 -6.86 39.36
C LEU A 8 56.97 -6.17 38.29
N ILE A 9 56.86 -6.82 37.12
CA ILE A 9 56.00 -6.41 36.01
C ILE A 9 54.54 -6.71 36.39
N LEU A 10 53.74 -5.66 36.64
CA LEU A 10 52.29 -5.76 36.71
C LEU A 10 51.73 -5.78 35.28
N ILE A 11 51.16 -6.91 34.87
CA ILE A 11 50.39 -7.04 33.64
C ILE A 11 48.97 -6.53 33.93
N PRO A 12 48.49 -5.43 33.31
CA PRO A 12 47.09 -5.07 33.40
C PRO A 12 46.26 -6.02 32.53
N VAL A 13 45.29 -6.66 33.16
CA VAL A 13 44.24 -7.45 32.51
C VAL A 13 43.41 -6.51 31.63
N ILE A 14 43.67 -6.52 30.32
CA ILE A 14 42.84 -5.84 29.32
C ILE A 14 41.66 -6.76 29.03
N LEU A 15 40.60 -6.62 29.83
CA LEU A 15 39.30 -7.25 29.61
C LEU A 15 38.25 -6.16 29.37
N SER A 16 38.27 -5.53 28.20
CA SER A 16 37.21 -4.61 27.78
C SER A 16 37.29 -4.42 26.27
N GLY A 17 36.28 -4.90 25.53
CA GLY A 17 36.17 -4.61 24.09
C GLY A 17 35.34 -5.56 23.23
N LEU A 18 34.34 -6.25 23.77
CA LEU A 18 33.33 -6.97 22.97
C LEU A 18 31.95 -6.39 23.29
N ALA A 19 31.73 -5.14 22.92
CA ALA A 19 30.42 -4.49 22.99
C ALA A 19 30.28 -3.50 21.82
N ALA A 20 30.34 -4.01 20.59
CA ALA A 20 30.11 -3.20 19.39
C ALA A 20 29.61 -4.09 18.24
N CYS A 21 28.46 -4.75 18.41
CA CYS A 21 27.67 -5.36 17.34
C CYS A 21 26.28 -5.74 17.90
N SER A 22 25.43 -4.78 18.26
CA SER A 22 24.00 -5.07 18.49
C SER A 22 23.04 -3.96 18.03
N ASP A 23 23.56 -2.89 17.41
CA ASP A 23 22.73 -1.74 17.01
C ASP A 23 22.35 -1.74 15.51
N THR A 24 22.84 -2.71 14.74
CA THR A 24 22.60 -2.79 13.29
C THR A 24 21.32 -3.56 12.95
N GLN A 25 20.75 -4.31 13.90
CA GLN A 25 19.59 -5.17 13.66
C GLN A 25 18.26 -4.40 13.66
N ASP A 26 18.22 -3.19 14.25
CA ASP A 26 17.04 -2.31 14.24
C ASP A 26 16.98 -1.39 13.00
N GLN A 27 18.13 -1.07 12.38
CA GLN A 27 18.16 -0.21 11.20
C GLN A 27 17.71 -0.91 9.91
N SER A 28 17.78 -2.24 9.86
CA SER A 28 17.49 -3.04 8.66
C SER A 28 16.01 -3.35 8.45
N ALA A 29 15.14 -3.02 9.42
CA ALA A 29 13.70 -3.27 9.34
C ALA A 29 12.87 -2.12 8.74
N ARG A 30 13.48 -0.96 8.42
CA ARG A 30 12.78 0.17 7.76
C ARG A 30 13.20 0.22 6.29
N LEU A 31 12.25 0.06 5.36
CA LEU A 31 12.50 0.38 3.97
C LEU A 31 12.83 1.87 3.89
N ALA A 32 14.11 2.22 3.80
CA ALA A 32 14.56 3.58 3.71
C ALA A 32 14.44 4.06 2.26
N ILE A 33 13.51 4.98 2.00
CA ILE A 33 13.41 5.67 0.71
C ILE A 33 14.43 6.79 0.70
N ALA A 34 15.34 6.78 -0.26
CA ALA A 34 16.34 7.84 -0.40
C ALA A 34 15.68 9.22 -0.54
N GLY A 35 16.06 10.14 0.36
CA GLY A 35 15.48 11.49 0.47
C GLY A 35 14.09 11.53 1.09
N GLY A 36 13.57 10.42 1.60
CA GLY A 36 12.29 10.35 2.30
C GLY A 36 12.47 10.40 3.82
N GLU A 37 11.65 11.22 4.47
CA GLU A 37 11.58 11.35 5.93
C GLU A 37 10.11 11.16 6.35
N PRO A 38 9.79 10.10 7.12
CA PRO A 38 8.40 9.72 7.42
C PRO A 38 7.59 10.78 8.15
N GLU A 39 8.18 11.51 9.08
CA GLU A 39 7.48 12.48 9.92
C GLU A 39 7.00 13.70 9.12
N GLN A 40 7.85 14.19 8.20
CA GLN A 40 7.52 15.16 7.16
C GLN A 40 6.47 14.59 6.22
N GLY A 41 6.60 13.31 5.83
CA GLY A 41 5.62 12.62 5.01
C GLY A 41 4.23 12.64 5.61
N ARG A 42 4.11 12.34 6.90
CA ARG A 42 2.86 12.42 7.67
C ARG A 42 2.26 13.82 7.66
N ALA A 43 3.09 14.85 7.85
CA ALA A 43 2.66 16.24 7.84
C ALA A 43 2.15 16.66 6.45
N LEU A 44 2.86 16.26 5.39
CA LEU A 44 2.46 16.53 4.01
C LEU A 44 1.16 15.80 3.65
N ILE A 45 1.01 14.52 4.02
CA ILE A 45 -0.24 13.76 3.84
C ILE A 45 -1.44 14.47 4.49
N GLN A 46 -1.22 15.06 5.68
CA GLN A 46 -2.24 15.87 6.32
C GLN A 46 -2.52 17.16 5.53
N ALA A 47 -1.48 17.88 5.11
CA ALA A 47 -1.58 19.17 4.43
C ALA A 47 -2.23 19.07 3.04
N TYR A 48 -1.91 18.03 2.27
CA TYR A 48 -2.49 17.74 0.96
C TYR A 48 -3.91 17.15 1.03
N GLY A 49 -4.45 16.97 2.24
CA GLY A 49 -5.82 16.51 2.44
C GLY A 49 -6.07 15.06 2.07
N CYS A 50 -5.04 14.20 2.02
CA CYS A 50 -5.20 12.78 1.66
C CYS A 50 -6.23 12.06 2.55
N GLY A 51 -6.37 12.53 3.79
CA GLY A 51 -7.34 12.04 4.78
C GLY A 51 -8.82 12.31 4.46
N THR A 52 -9.14 13.15 3.47
CA THR A 52 -10.54 13.33 3.02
C THR A 52 -11.07 12.08 2.34
N CYS A 53 -10.20 11.35 1.64
CA CYS A 53 -10.55 10.16 0.89
C CYS A 53 -10.12 8.88 1.60
N HIS A 54 -8.98 8.89 2.29
CA HIS A 54 -8.40 7.71 2.92
C HIS A 54 -8.51 7.74 4.45
N THR A 55 -8.60 6.56 5.05
CA THR A 55 -8.32 6.38 6.47
C THR A 55 -6.82 6.11 6.62
N ILE A 56 -6.17 6.88 7.47
CA ILE A 56 -4.71 6.84 7.64
C ILE A 56 -4.42 6.94 9.14
N GLN A 57 -3.74 5.92 9.67
CA GLN A 57 -3.33 5.89 11.07
C GLN A 57 -2.44 7.12 11.38
N ASP A 58 -2.54 7.66 12.59
CA ASP A 58 -1.72 8.78 13.09
C ASP A 58 -1.72 10.09 12.29
N VAL A 59 -2.59 10.21 11.28
CA VAL A 59 -2.89 11.45 10.57
C VAL A 59 -4.20 12.03 11.09
N ARG A 60 -4.13 13.22 11.69
CA ARG A 60 -5.28 13.87 12.32
C ARG A 60 -6.40 14.09 11.29
N GLY A 61 -7.59 13.57 11.60
CA GLY A 61 -8.79 13.75 10.78
C GLY A 61 -8.85 12.87 9.53
N ALA A 62 -7.84 12.02 9.28
CA ALA A 62 -7.83 11.10 8.15
C ALA A 62 -8.76 9.89 8.40
N ARG A 63 -10.04 10.09 8.11
CA ARG A 63 -11.11 9.09 8.31
C ARG A 63 -11.95 8.90 7.03
N GLY A 64 -11.40 9.30 5.89
CA GLY A 64 -12.05 9.15 4.59
C GLY A 64 -12.27 7.67 4.24
N LYS A 65 -13.34 7.41 3.48
CA LYS A 65 -13.74 6.05 3.05
C LYS A 65 -13.99 5.94 1.55
N VAL A 66 -13.65 6.98 0.81
CA VAL A 66 -13.78 7.01 -0.66
C VAL A 66 -12.66 6.18 -1.28
N GLY A 67 -11.43 6.36 -0.80
CA GLY A 67 -10.29 5.53 -1.11
C GLY A 67 -10.14 4.38 -0.12
N PRO A 68 -9.26 3.40 -0.42
CA PRO A 68 -8.95 2.30 0.49
C PRO A 68 -8.30 2.78 1.80
N HIS A 69 -8.45 1.93 2.81
CA HIS A 69 -7.74 1.98 4.09
C HIS A 69 -6.23 1.80 3.90
N LEU A 70 -5.42 2.66 4.54
CA LEU A 70 -3.95 2.69 4.38
C LEU A 70 -3.18 2.23 5.64
N GLU A 71 -3.86 1.82 6.69
CA GLU A 71 -3.30 1.44 8.00
C GLU A 71 -2.21 0.37 7.90
N ASN A 72 -2.30 -0.52 6.91
CA ASN A 72 -1.31 -1.57 6.64
C ASN A 72 -0.65 -1.42 5.26
N TYR A 73 -0.49 -0.19 4.78
CA TYR A 73 0.03 0.06 3.42
C TYR A 73 1.40 -0.60 3.19
N GLY A 74 2.30 -0.59 4.17
CA GLY A 74 3.64 -1.17 4.05
C GLY A 74 3.65 -2.69 3.81
N GLN A 75 2.53 -3.37 4.04
CA GLN A 75 2.34 -4.81 3.78
C GLN A 75 1.72 -5.10 2.40
N GLN A 76 1.27 -4.08 1.69
CA GLN A 76 0.59 -4.25 0.40
C GLN A 76 1.59 -4.66 -0.68
N HIS A 77 1.24 -5.67 -1.48
CA HIS A 77 2.06 -6.12 -2.61
C HIS A 77 1.76 -5.34 -3.89
N LEU A 78 0.52 -4.86 -4.03
CA LEU A 78 0.04 -4.12 -5.19
C LEU A 78 -0.37 -2.70 -4.83
N LEU A 79 0.14 -1.74 -5.60
CA LEU A 79 -0.28 -0.35 -5.60
C LEU A 79 -1.54 -0.20 -6.47
N ALA A 80 -2.59 0.38 -5.86
CA ALA A 80 -3.89 0.62 -6.50
C ALA A 80 -4.50 -0.63 -7.19
N GLY A 81 -4.09 -1.83 -6.74
CA GLY A 81 -4.55 -3.12 -7.23
C GLY A 81 -4.01 -3.54 -8.60
N PHE A 82 -3.04 -2.83 -9.20
CA PHE A 82 -2.58 -3.16 -10.56
C PHE A 82 -1.06 -3.03 -10.79
N LEU A 83 -0.34 -2.22 -10.02
CA LEU A 83 1.11 -2.10 -10.12
C LEU A 83 1.81 -2.82 -8.98
N PRO A 84 3.02 -3.37 -9.17
CA PRO A 84 3.87 -3.76 -8.05
C PRO A 84 4.09 -2.58 -7.10
N ASN A 85 3.96 -2.80 -5.79
CA ASN A 85 4.17 -1.78 -4.77
C ASN A 85 5.66 -1.55 -4.51
N THR A 86 6.33 -0.85 -5.43
CA THR A 86 7.71 -0.39 -5.26
C THR A 86 7.76 1.10 -4.92
N PRO A 87 8.81 1.58 -4.23
CA PRO A 87 8.96 3.01 -3.94
C PRO A 87 8.85 3.90 -5.17
N GLN A 88 9.45 3.50 -6.29
CA GLN A 88 9.39 4.23 -7.54
C GLN A 88 7.95 4.36 -8.06
N ASN A 89 7.19 3.26 -8.04
CA ASN A 89 5.80 3.27 -8.50
C ASN A 89 4.90 4.11 -7.58
N LEU A 90 5.09 4.00 -6.26
CA LEU A 90 4.33 4.81 -5.31
C LEU A 90 4.64 6.29 -5.47
N ILE A 91 5.91 6.67 -5.62
CA ILE A 91 6.30 8.07 -5.85
C ILE A 91 5.64 8.60 -7.13
N ALA A 92 5.72 7.85 -8.24
CA ALA A 92 5.07 8.24 -9.49
C ALA A 92 3.55 8.38 -9.35
N TRP A 93 2.91 7.45 -8.61
CA TRP A 93 1.48 7.48 -8.33
C TRP A 93 1.07 8.69 -7.48
N LEU A 94 1.85 9.07 -6.47
CA LEU A 94 1.54 10.24 -5.64
C LEU A 94 1.64 11.55 -6.42
N ILE A 95 2.48 11.62 -7.46
CA ILE A 95 2.64 12.78 -8.33
C ILE A 95 1.50 12.86 -9.34
N ASP A 96 1.26 11.78 -10.11
CA ASP A 96 0.23 11.74 -11.16
C ASP A 96 -0.43 10.35 -11.26
N PRO A 97 -1.48 10.10 -10.44
CA PRO A 97 -2.23 8.85 -10.50
C PRO A 97 -2.93 8.65 -11.85
N VAL A 98 -3.40 9.73 -12.48
CA VAL A 98 -4.21 9.69 -13.72
C VAL A 98 -3.34 9.30 -14.91
N ALA A 99 -2.07 9.72 -14.95
CA ALA A 99 -1.11 9.26 -15.95
C ALA A 99 -0.86 7.74 -15.89
N LEU A 100 -0.88 7.15 -14.69
CA LEU A 100 -0.67 5.70 -14.50
C LEU A 100 -1.96 4.88 -14.68
N LYS A 101 -3.10 5.43 -14.25
CA LYS A 101 -4.43 4.81 -14.39
C LYS A 101 -5.46 5.89 -14.73
N PRO A 102 -5.78 6.13 -16.01
CA PRO A 102 -6.67 7.22 -16.43
C PRO A 102 -8.08 7.17 -15.83
N THR A 103 -8.54 5.98 -15.41
CA THR A 103 -9.86 5.78 -14.79
C THR A 103 -9.84 5.84 -13.26
N THR A 104 -8.72 6.21 -12.64
CA THR A 104 -8.61 6.35 -11.19
C THR A 104 -9.45 7.51 -10.68
N GLY A 105 -10.05 7.34 -9.50
CA GLY A 105 -10.73 8.42 -8.77
C GLY A 105 -9.79 9.30 -7.95
N MET A 106 -8.50 8.95 -7.85
CA MET A 106 -7.49 9.74 -7.14
C MET A 106 -6.94 10.84 -8.07
N PRO A 107 -7.19 12.13 -7.79
CA PRO A 107 -6.69 13.22 -8.63
C PRO A 107 -5.18 13.45 -8.46
N ALA A 108 -4.57 14.15 -9.43
CA ALA A 108 -3.23 14.69 -9.27
C ALA A 108 -3.27 15.90 -8.30
N GLN A 109 -2.60 15.78 -7.16
CA GLN A 109 -2.68 16.75 -6.06
C GLN A 109 -1.64 17.88 -6.17
N GLY A 110 -0.78 17.86 -7.19
CA GLY A 110 0.32 18.82 -7.33
C GLY A 110 1.49 18.54 -6.37
N VAL A 111 1.69 17.27 -6.00
CA VAL A 111 2.79 16.82 -5.14
C VAL A 111 4.08 16.80 -5.96
N THR A 112 5.15 17.38 -5.43
CA THR A 112 6.48 17.29 -6.05
C THR A 112 7.13 15.94 -5.76
N GLU A 113 8.14 15.55 -6.55
CA GLU A 113 8.85 14.30 -6.31
C GLU A 113 9.50 14.23 -4.90
N ALA A 114 10.05 15.34 -4.42
CA ALA A 114 10.66 15.41 -3.09
C ALA A 114 9.61 15.14 -2.00
N GLU A 115 8.45 15.80 -2.07
CA GLU A 115 7.34 15.58 -1.13
C GLU A 115 6.81 14.15 -1.22
N ALA A 116 6.65 13.63 -2.44
CA ALA A 116 6.21 12.25 -2.67
C ALA A 116 7.15 11.22 -2.02
N ARG A 117 8.47 11.48 -1.97
CA ARG A 117 9.44 10.61 -1.27
C ARG A 117 9.21 10.60 0.23
N HIS A 118 8.95 11.75 0.85
CA HIS A 118 8.59 11.84 2.27
C HIS A 118 7.28 11.08 2.55
N MET A 119 6.23 11.35 1.77
CA MET A 119 4.93 10.67 1.90
C MET A 119 5.06 9.15 1.72
N ALA A 120 5.80 8.70 0.71
CA ALA A 120 6.05 7.29 0.49
C ALA A 120 6.78 6.64 1.68
N ALA A 121 7.80 7.31 2.25
CA ALA A 121 8.52 6.80 3.41
C ALA A 121 7.59 6.58 4.60
N TYR A 122 6.65 7.51 4.82
CA TYR A 122 5.62 7.36 5.83
C TYR A 122 4.68 6.19 5.53
N LEU A 123 4.13 6.10 4.31
CA LEU A 123 3.20 5.03 3.95
C LEU A 123 3.82 3.64 4.10
N TYR A 124 5.10 3.48 3.76
CA TYR A 124 5.80 2.20 3.97
C TYR A 124 6.08 1.86 5.43
N SER A 125 6.05 2.85 6.33
CA SER A 125 6.15 2.61 7.78
C SER A 125 4.85 2.06 8.38
N LEU A 126 3.71 2.22 7.70
CA LEU A 126 2.40 1.77 8.19
C LEU A 126 2.27 0.24 8.16
N GLY A 127 1.79 -0.34 9.26
CA GLY A 127 1.55 -1.78 9.40
C GLY A 127 2.79 -2.63 9.65
N ARG A 128 3.97 -2.06 9.96
CA ARG A 128 5.19 -2.87 10.16
C ARG A 128 5.26 -3.59 11.51
N ASP A 129 4.44 -3.19 12.49
CA ASP A 129 4.48 -3.72 13.86
C ASP A 129 3.45 -4.84 14.13
N GLY A 130 2.74 -5.27 13.08
CA GLY A 130 1.65 -6.24 13.21
C GLY A 130 1.45 -7.03 11.93
N MET A 131 2.32 -8.02 11.69
CA MET A 131 1.96 -9.13 10.83
C MET A 131 0.86 -9.91 11.57
N GLN A 132 -0.41 -9.57 11.32
CA GLN A 132 -1.49 -10.48 11.72
C GLN A 132 -1.35 -11.70 10.83
N VAL A 133 -0.74 -12.75 11.38
CA VAL A 133 -0.78 -14.09 10.78
C VAL A 133 -2.25 -14.44 10.65
N TYR A 134 -2.74 -14.47 9.42
CA TYR A 134 -4.07 -14.96 9.12
C TYR A 134 -4.15 -16.39 9.69
N PRO A 135 -5.14 -16.74 10.54
CA PRO A 135 -5.26 -18.10 11.06
C PRO A 135 -5.33 -19.05 9.88
N PRO A 136 -4.71 -20.25 9.90
CA PRO A 136 -4.68 -21.12 8.73
C PRO A 136 -6.10 -21.28 8.19
N ASP A 137 -6.35 -20.75 6.99
CA ASP A 137 -7.60 -21.01 6.29
C ASP A 137 -7.75 -22.52 6.16
N PRO A 138 -8.95 -23.08 6.36
CA PRO A 138 -9.19 -24.42 5.86
C PRO A 138 -8.82 -24.42 4.37
N PRO A 139 -8.16 -25.47 3.87
CA PRO A 139 -7.83 -25.54 2.45
C PRO A 139 -9.11 -25.27 1.65
N LEU A 140 -9.01 -24.38 0.65
CA LEU A 140 -10.12 -24.17 -0.27
C LEU A 140 -10.57 -25.55 -0.75
N SER A 141 -11.88 -25.80 -0.73
CA SER A 141 -12.45 -27.00 -1.35
C SER A 141 -12.28 -26.85 -2.86
N LEU A 142 -11.07 -27.09 -3.34
CA LEU A 142 -10.76 -27.28 -4.74
C LEU A 142 -11.58 -28.50 -5.18
N ARG A 143 -12.10 -28.45 -6.40
CA ARG A 143 -12.81 -29.59 -6.98
C ARG A 143 -11.88 -30.79 -6.92
N ASP A 144 -12.33 -31.90 -6.34
CA ASP A 144 -11.60 -33.15 -6.44
C ASP A 144 -11.43 -33.50 -7.92
N GLU A 145 -10.25 -34.02 -8.29
CA GLU A 145 -9.85 -34.31 -9.67
C GLU A 145 -10.76 -35.36 -10.39
N GLY A 146 -11.80 -35.86 -9.71
CA GLY A 146 -12.79 -36.80 -10.23
C GLY A 146 -14.26 -36.37 -10.15
N GLU A 147 -14.59 -35.20 -9.61
CA GLU A 147 -16.00 -34.75 -9.53
C GLU A 147 -16.35 -33.88 -10.74
N VAL A 148 -17.11 -34.48 -11.67
CA VAL A 148 -17.77 -33.77 -12.76
C VAL A 148 -18.62 -32.67 -12.12
N ALA A 149 -18.58 -31.47 -12.70
CA ALA A 149 -19.40 -30.37 -12.21
C ALA A 149 -20.83 -30.89 -12.13
N VAL A 150 -21.53 -30.66 -11.01
CA VAL A 150 -22.98 -30.80 -11.05
C VAL A 150 -23.43 -30.00 -12.27
N ASP A 151 -24.06 -30.68 -13.23
CA ASP A 151 -24.67 -30.03 -14.37
C ASP A 151 -25.77 -29.15 -13.79
N ILE A 152 -25.42 -27.90 -13.48
CA ILE A 152 -26.39 -26.89 -13.09
C ILE A 152 -27.22 -26.70 -14.35
N PRO A 153 -28.48 -27.17 -14.39
CA PRO A 153 -29.31 -26.97 -15.54
C PRO A 153 -29.33 -25.49 -15.78
N ASN A 154 -28.92 -25.08 -16.98
CA ASN A 154 -28.85 -23.68 -17.35
C ASN A 154 -30.17 -23.04 -16.90
N PRO A 155 -30.17 -22.12 -15.93
CA PRO A 155 -31.41 -21.54 -15.45
C PRO A 155 -32.12 -20.97 -16.68
N PRO A 156 -33.45 -21.11 -16.80
CA PRO A 156 -34.16 -20.55 -17.94
C PRO A 156 -33.70 -19.11 -18.09
N VAL A 157 -33.25 -18.76 -19.30
CA VAL A 157 -32.79 -17.40 -19.60
C VAL A 157 -33.96 -16.48 -19.33
N VAL A 158 -34.01 -15.92 -18.13
CA VAL A 158 -34.92 -14.85 -17.80
C VAL A 158 -34.34 -13.64 -18.53
N PRO A 159 -35.08 -13.01 -19.47
CA PRO A 159 -34.57 -11.82 -20.13
C PRO A 159 -34.21 -10.81 -19.05
N SER A 160 -32.93 -10.46 -18.96
CA SER A 160 -32.49 -9.35 -18.14
C SER A 160 -33.23 -8.12 -18.64
N GLU A 161 -34.03 -7.50 -17.77
CA GLU A 161 -34.68 -6.20 -17.98
C GLU A 161 -33.64 -5.05 -18.01
N THR A 162 -32.52 -5.26 -18.69
CA THR A 162 -31.51 -4.24 -18.94
C THR A 162 -31.41 -3.95 -20.43
N ASP A 163 -32.55 -3.72 -21.08
CA ASP A 163 -32.60 -3.02 -22.37
C ASP A 163 -33.23 -1.64 -22.21
N ILE A 164 -32.53 -0.77 -21.48
CA ILE A 164 -32.69 0.68 -21.57
C ILE A 164 -31.30 1.29 -21.72
N ARG A 165 -30.66 1.12 -22.89
CA ARG A 165 -29.74 2.16 -23.39
C ARG A 165 -29.41 2.16 -24.88
N THR A 166 -30.08 1.35 -25.69
CA THR A 166 -29.90 1.40 -27.14
C THR A 166 -31.25 1.34 -27.88
N ARG A 167 -32.18 2.23 -27.54
CA ARG A 167 -33.25 2.57 -28.50
C ARG A 167 -32.63 3.35 -29.66
N ARG A 168 -32.17 2.61 -30.67
CA ARG A 168 -32.00 3.12 -32.03
C ARG A 168 -33.36 3.71 -32.44
N ILE A 169 -33.41 5.01 -32.70
CA ILE A 169 -34.58 5.67 -33.27
C ILE A 169 -34.79 5.05 -34.66
N VAL A 170 -35.77 4.15 -34.78
CA VAL A 170 -36.25 3.66 -36.07
C VAL A 170 -37.39 4.59 -36.50
N PRO A 171 -37.31 5.25 -37.66
CA PRO A 171 -38.42 6.05 -38.18
C PRO A 171 -39.63 5.17 -38.48
N SER A 172 -40.83 5.65 -38.12
CA SER A 172 -42.08 4.91 -38.35
C SER A 172 -42.36 4.75 -39.86
N PRO A 173 -42.75 3.56 -40.34
CA PRO A 173 -42.93 3.28 -41.77
C PRO A 173 -44.21 3.88 -42.38
N ASP A 174 -45.06 4.53 -41.60
CA ASP A 174 -46.39 4.99 -41.99
C ASP A 174 -46.49 6.51 -42.24
N GLY A 175 -45.37 7.25 -42.21
CA GLY A 175 -45.29 8.62 -42.74
C GLY A 175 -46.20 9.66 -42.09
N ARG A 176 -46.76 9.39 -40.91
CA ARG A 176 -47.67 10.33 -40.23
C ARG A 176 -46.89 11.12 -39.18
N THR A 177 -46.62 12.39 -39.48
CA THR A 177 -46.07 13.33 -38.49
C THR A 177 -47.04 13.49 -37.32
N PRO A 178 -46.59 13.37 -36.06
CA PRO A 178 -47.43 13.70 -34.92
C PRO A 178 -47.80 15.20 -35.01
N ARG A 179 -49.10 15.49 -34.95
CA ARG A 179 -49.59 16.87 -34.77
C ARG A 179 -49.13 17.35 -33.39
N ILE A 180 -48.52 18.54 -33.40
CA ILE A 180 -48.20 19.36 -32.22
C ILE A 180 -49.46 19.66 -31.39
#